data_AF-A0A5N6Z850-F1
#
_entry.id   AF-A0A5N6Z850-F1
#
_cell.length_a   1.000
_cell.length_b   1.000
_cell.length_c   1.000
_cell.angle_alpha   90.00
_cell.angle_beta   90.00
_cell.angle_gamma   90.00
#
_symmetry.space_group_name_H-M   'P 1'
#
loop_
_entity.id
_entity.type
_entity.pdbx_description
1 polymer ?
#
loop_
_entity_poly.entity_id
_entity_poly.type
_entity_poly.pdbx_seq_one_letter_code
_entity_poly.pdbx_strand_id
1 'polypeptide(L)'
;MNTLTPSTLYILLQPRTFPSIFHWSFYITGTREPSTSGTMHDLTNSGGSQLWTYNSIPINLLDPNPTSPAIAAIKVDVIDDMEMLREAMEECLSNIPRTYSSLFREEMSCRVWVKEALWGLDQGGFIDLGRRGNVFGIQGVEMDVVRAGLVAMWRGIFGVYEYELGLGLKEVG
;
A
#
# COMPACT_ATOMS: atom_id res chain seq x y z
N MET A 1 2.35 -0.45 -21.36
CA MET A 1 1.41 -1.06 -20.41
C MET A 1 2.12 -1.08 -19.08
N ASN A 2 1.56 -0.42 -18.07
CA ASN A 2 2.20 -0.16 -16.78
C ASN A 2 2.27 -1.47 -15.99
N THR A 3 3.25 -2.31 -16.30
CA THR A 3 3.49 -3.57 -15.61
C THR A 3 4.12 -3.29 -14.26
N LEU A 4 3.56 -3.86 -13.22
CA LEU A 4 4.13 -3.79 -11.87
C LEU A 4 5.41 -4.63 -11.84
N THR A 5 6.29 -4.38 -10.89
CA THR A 5 7.48 -5.22 -10.69
C THR A 5 7.04 -6.48 -9.92
N PRO A 6 7.47 -7.70 -10.31
CA PRO A 6 7.22 -8.92 -9.52
C PRO A 6 7.82 -8.84 -8.12
N SER A 7 7.34 -9.67 -7.20
CA SER A 7 7.83 -9.75 -5.82
C SER A 7 7.94 -8.39 -5.12
N THR A 8 7.04 -7.45 -5.39
CA THR A 8 7.15 -6.07 -4.94
C THR A 8 5.93 -5.69 -4.09
N LEU A 9 6.21 -4.94 -3.02
CA LEU A 9 5.19 -4.31 -2.19
C LEU A 9 4.82 -2.94 -2.78
N TYR A 10 3.53 -2.75 -3.01
CA TYR A 10 2.94 -1.49 -3.42
C TYR A 10 1.94 -0.99 -2.37
N ILE A 11 1.86 0.33 -2.20
CA ILE A 11 0.67 0.98 -1.62
C ILE A 11 -0.30 1.25 -2.76
N LEU A 12 -1.52 0.74 -2.65
CA LEU A 12 -2.60 1.04 -3.58
C LEU A 12 -3.51 2.11 -3.02
N LEU A 13 -3.99 2.96 -3.93
CA LEU A 13 -5.04 3.93 -3.66
C LEU A 13 -6.27 3.62 -4.50
N GLN A 14 -7.40 3.45 -3.82
CA GLN A 14 -8.71 3.37 -4.45
C GLN A 14 -9.54 4.61 -4.05
N PRO A 15 -10.23 5.28 -4.98
CA PRO A 15 -11.02 6.46 -4.66
C PRO A 15 -12.21 6.09 -3.79
N ARG A 16 -12.53 6.93 -2.80
CA ARG A 16 -13.77 6.83 -2.03
C ARG A 16 -14.80 7.85 -2.54
N THR A 17 -16.00 7.77 -1.99
CA THR A 17 -17.15 8.63 -2.34
C THR A 17 -16.85 10.13 -2.20
N PHE A 18 -15.92 10.50 -1.32
CA PHE A 18 -15.50 11.88 -1.14
C PHE A 18 -14.22 12.18 -1.94
N PRO A 19 -14.18 13.30 -2.69
CA PRO A 19 -12.99 13.71 -3.43
C PRO A 19 -11.78 13.80 -2.51
N SER A 20 -10.62 13.36 -3.01
CA SER A 20 -9.34 13.39 -2.27
C SER A 20 -9.27 12.48 -1.03
N ILE A 21 -10.27 11.62 -0.81
CA ILE A 21 -10.20 10.56 0.19
C ILE A 21 -9.99 9.23 -0.53
N PHE A 22 -8.95 8.52 -0.11
CA PHE A 22 -8.58 7.22 -0.67
C PHE A 22 -8.77 6.13 0.36
N HIS A 23 -9.16 4.93 -0.09
CA HIS A 23 -8.89 3.71 0.64
C HIS A 23 -7.44 3.32 0.35
N TRP A 24 -6.70 3.02 1.41
CA TRP A 24 -5.30 2.62 1.33
C TRP A 24 -5.22 1.13 1.60
N SER A 25 -4.48 0.43 0.77
CA SER A 25 -4.17 -0.97 0.95
C SER A 25 -2.74 -1.25 0.55
N PHE A 26 -2.21 -2.37 1.01
CA PHE A 26 -1.01 -2.94 0.42
C PHE A 26 -1.36 -3.93 -0.66
N TYR A 27 -0.46 -4.05 -1.62
CA TYR A 27 -0.53 -5.04 -2.66
C TYR A 27 0.83 -5.66 -2.87
N ILE A 28 0.89 -6.97 -2.73
CA ILE A 28 2.09 -7.77 -2.96
C ILE A 28 1.89 -8.50 -4.28
N THR A 29 2.67 -8.14 -5.29
CA THR A 29 2.64 -8.82 -6.59
C THR A 29 3.14 -10.25 -6.46
N GLY A 30 2.65 -11.15 -7.31
CA GLY A 30 3.22 -12.49 -7.44
C GLY A 30 4.70 -12.49 -7.84
N THR A 31 5.33 -13.68 -7.79
CA THR A 31 6.75 -13.88 -8.10
C THR A 31 7.04 -14.04 -9.60
N ARG A 32 6.01 -14.04 -10.44
CA ARG A 32 6.09 -14.30 -11.89
C ARG A 32 5.37 -13.22 -12.67
N GLU A 33 5.84 -12.98 -13.89
CA GLU A 33 5.16 -12.12 -14.87
C GLU A 33 3.98 -12.86 -15.54
N PRO A 34 2.89 -12.16 -15.91
CA PRO A 34 2.60 -10.74 -15.64
C PRO A 34 2.22 -10.49 -14.17
N SER A 35 2.90 -9.55 -13.53
CA SER A 35 2.79 -9.18 -12.10
C SER A 35 1.49 -8.49 -11.68
N THR A 36 0.46 -8.48 -12.54
CA THR A 36 -0.81 -7.80 -12.25
C THR A 36 -1.72 -8.62 -11.32
N SER A 37 -1.33 -9.85 -11.03
CA SER A 37 -1.94 -10.73 -10.03
C SER A 37 -1.11 -10.74 -8.75
N GLY A 38 -1.80 -10.68 -7.61
CA GLY A 38 -1.15 -10.56 -6.32
C GLY A 38 -2.17 -10.60 -5.19
N THR A 39 -1.71 -10.32 -3.97
CA THR A 39 -2.56 -10.29 -2.78
C THR A 39 -2.71 -8.85 -2.31
N MET A 40 -3.95 -8.41 -2.15
CA MET A 40 -4.28 -7.13 -1.53
C MET A 40 -4.54 -7.34 -0.04
N HIS A 41 -3.87 -6.53 0.78
CA HIS A 41 -4.00 -6.50 2.22
C HIS A 41 -4.58 -5.16 2.64
N ASP A 42 -5.72 -5.17 3.32
CA ASP A 42 -6.37 -3.93 3.72
C ASP A 42 -7.03 -4.01 5.09
N LEU A 43 -7.38 -2.83 5.60
CA LEU A 43 -8.17 -2.69 6.81
C LEU A 43 -9.46 -1.96 6.46
N THR A 44 -10.59 -2.66 6.57
CA THR A 44 -11.92 -2.11 6.28
C THR A 44 -12.77 -2.02 7.54
N ASN A 45 -13.77 -1.16 7.48
CA ASN A 45 -14.76 -1.01 8.52
C ASN A 45 -16.12 -0.92 7.81
N SER A 46 -16.96 -1.93 8.03
CA SER A 46 -18.28 -2.00 7.43
C SER A 46 -19.29 -1.21 8.26
N GLY A 47 -19.99 -0.28 7.59
CA GLY A 47 -21.29 0.23 8.04
C GLY A 47 -21.34 0.97 9.37
N GLY A 48 -20.27 1.67 9.79
CA GLY A 48 -20.28 2.50 11.00
C GLY A 48 -20.00 1.75 12.30
N SER A 49 -19.52 0.51 12.22
CA SER A 49 -18.87 -0.17 13.34
C SER A 49 -17.64 0.63 13.82
N GLN A 50 -17.18 0.45 15.05
CA GLN A 50 -15.82 0.86 15.45
C GLN A 50 -14.79 -0.26 15.27
N LEU A 51 -15.24 -1.44 14.80
CA LEU A 51 -14.39 -2.60 14.60
C LEU A 51 -13.79 -2.58 13.20
N TRP A 52 -12.47 -2.55 13.17
CA TRP A 52 -11.68 -2.67 11.95
C TRP A 52 -11.34 -4.13 11.67
N THR A 53 -11.56 -4.56 10.43
CA THR A 53 -11.33 -5.92 9.95
C THR A 53 -10.18 -5.93 8.97
N TYR A 54 -9.18 -6.76 9.25
CA TYR A 54 -8.09 -7.05 8.32
C TYR A 54 -8.55 -8.05 7.26
N ASN A 55 -8.29 -7.75 6.00
CA ASN A 55 -8.55 -8.65 4.88
C ASN A 55 -7.27 -8.90 4.10
N SER A 56 -7.14 -10.13 3.60
CA SER A 56 -6.08 -10.56 2.69
C SER A 56 -6.77 -11.30 1.55
N ILE A 57 -6.77 -10.70 0.35
CA ILE A 57 -7.59 -11.17 -0.77
C ILE A 57 -6.73 -11.20 -2.04
N PRO A 58 -6.68 -12.34 -2.75
CA PRO A 58 -6.08 -12.39 -4.08
C PRO A 58 -6.86 -11.52 -5.06
N ILE A 59 -6.16 -10.64 -5.79
CA ILE A 59 -6.77 -9.77 -6.80
C ILE A 59 -5.92 -9.73 -8.08
N ASN A 60 -6.57 -9.37 -9.18
CA ASN A 60 -5.91 -8.94 -10.41
C ASN A 60 -6.18 -7.44 -10.61
N LEU A 61 -5.14 -6.62 -10.63
CA LEU A 61 -5.27 -5.16 -10.76
C LEU A 61 -5.75 -4.72 -12.14
N LEU A 62 -5.56 -5.55 -13.17
CA LEU A 62 -6.06 -5.31 -14.53
C LEU A 62 -7.36 -6.07 -14.82
N ASP A 63 -8.10 -6.50 -13.79
CA ASP A 63 -9.45 -6.99 -13.99
C ASP A 63 -10.26 -5.94 -14.78
N PRO A 64 -10.90 -6.30 -15.91
CA PRO A 64 -11.69 -5.36 -16.69
C PRO A 64 -12.95 -4.86 -15.98
N ASN A 65 -13.42 -5.53 -14.93
CA ASN A 65 -14.64 -5.16 -14.19
C ASN A 65 -14.41 -5.11 -12.67
N PRO A 66 -13.50 -4.25 -12.17
CA PRO A 66 -13.22 -4.19 -10.75
C PRO A 66 -14.35 -3.46 -10.00
N THR A 67 -14.78 -3.99 -8.87
CA THR A 67 -15.78 -3.33 -8.00
C THR A 67 -15.28 -1.98 -7.47
N SER A 68 -13.97 -1.84 -7.26
CA SER A 68 -13.30 -0.61 -6.84
C SER A 68 -11.91 -0.54 -7.49
N PRO A 69 -11.75 0.11 -8.66
CA PRO A 69 -10.47 0.17 -9.36
C PRO A 69 -9.45 0.97 -8.55
N ALA A 70 -8.23 0.44 -8.46
CA ALA A 70 -7.09 1.24 -8.00
C ALA A 70 -6.81 2.35 -9.03
N ILE A 71 -6.48 3.54 -8.54
CA ILE A 71 -6.09 4.68 -9.38
C ILE A 71 -4.59 4.95 -9.32
N ALA A 72 -3.91 4.49 -8.27
CA ALA A 72 -2.46 4.61 -8.15
C ALA A 72 -1.88 3.39 -7.43
N ALA A 73 -0.67 3.02 -7.84
CA ALA A 73 0.19 2.09 -7.14
C ALA A 73 1.55 2.76 -6.88
N ILE A 74 1.97 2.83 -5.62
CA ILE A 74 3.22 3.43 -5.20
C ILE A 74 4.13 2.31 -4.74
N LYS A 75 5.24 2.07 -5.45
CA LYS A 75 6.24 1.08 -5.08
C LYS A 75 6.89 1.47 -3.76
N VAL A 76 6.87 0.54 -2.83
CA VAL A 76 7.55 0.66 -1.54
C VAL A 76 8.91 0.01 -1.64
N ASP A 77 8.93 -1.29 -1.93
CA ASP A 77 10.17 -2.06 -1.99
C ASP A 77 9.99 -3.36 -2.79
N VAL A 78 11.10 -3.88 -3.32
CA VAL A 78 11.17 -5.23 -3.90
C VAL A 78 11.54 -6.19 -2.77
N ILE A 79 10.72 -7.21 -2.58
CA ILE A 79 10.89 -8.22 -1.54
C ILE A 79 11.81 -9.30 -2.08
N ASP A 80 13.05 -9.32 -1.59
CA ASP A 80 13.97 -10.42 -1.81
C ASP A 80 13.41 -11.72 -1.20
N ASP A 81 13.62 -12.86 -1.86
CA ASP A 81 13.20 -14.17 -1.35
C ASP A 81 11.71 -14.28 -0.98
N MET A 82 10.86 -13.60 -1.74
CA MET A 82 9.41 -13.52 -1.52
C MET A 82 8.71 -14.88 -1.31
N GLU A 83 9.17 -15.97 -1.95
CA GLU A 83 8.62 -17.31 -1.72
C GLU A 83 8.78 -17.80 -0.27
N MET A 84 9.88 -17.41 0.40
CA MET A 84 10.16 -17.79 1.79
C MET A 84 9.55 -16.81 2.79
N LEU A 85 9.49 -15.52 2.44
CA LEU A 85 9.03 -14.46 3.36
C LEU A 85 7.51 -14.27 3.37
N ARG A 86 6.78 -14.77 2.37
CA ARG A 86 5.34 -14.53 2.21
C ARG A 86 4.54 -14.76 3.48
N GLU A 87 4.66 -15.94 4.07
CA GLU A 87 3.83 -16.34 5.21
C GLU A 87 4.15 -15.47 6.44
N ALA A 88 5.45 -15.20 6.67
CA ALA A 88 5.89 -14.33 7.76
C ALA A 88 5.44 -12.88 7.57
N MET A 89 5.43 -12.37 6.32
CA MET A 89 4.88 -11.06 6.00
C MET A 89 3.37 -11.00 6.21
N GLU A 90 2.64 -12.01 5.74
CA GLU A 90 1.19 -12.11 5.91
C GLU A 90 0.81 -12.17 7.40
N GLU A 91 1.58 -12.92 8.20
CA GLU A 91 1.46 -12.97 9.65
C GLU A 91 1.76 -11.60 10.28
N CYS A 92 2.87 -10.95 9.89
CA CYS A 92 3.22 -9.61 10.34
C CYS A 92 2.08 -8.62 10.09
N LEU A 93 1.57 -8.56 8.86
CA LEU A 93 0.45 -7.70 8.46
C LEU A 93 -0.83 -8.00 9.25
N SER A 94 -1.11 -9.28 9.52
CA SER A 94 -2.28 -9.68 10.30
C SER A 94 -2.21 -9.22 11.77
N ASN A 95 -0.99 -9.11 12.32
CA ASN A 95 -0.73 -8.75 13.71
C ASN A 95 -0.62 -7.24 13.94
N ILE A 96 -0.64 -6.42 12.89
CA ILE A 96 -0.63 -4.96 13.02
C ILE A 96 -1.83 -4.48 13.84
N PRO A 97 -1.64 -3.56 14.81
CA PRO A 97 -2.72 -3.03 15.64
C PRO A 97 -3.88 -2.46 14.81
N ARG A 98 -5.10 -2.71 15.28
CA ARG A 98 -6.36 -2.29 14.63
C ARG A 98 -7.16 -1.30 15.48
N THR A 99 -6.50 -0.73 16.47
CA THR A 99 -7.00 0.25 17.43
C THR A 99 -6.16 1.53 17.32
N TYR A 100 -6.37 2.50 18.20
CA TYR A 100 -5.60 3.74 18.21
C TYR A 100 -4.08 3.52 18.04
N SER A 101 -3.48 4.22 17.09
CA SER A 101 -2.04 4.16 16.82
C SER A 101 -1.30 5.00 17.85
N SER A 102 -0.51 4.36 18.71
CA SER A 102 0.35 5.07 19.66
C SER A 102 1.58 5.68 18.97
N LEU A 103 2.06 5.05 17.89
CA LEU A 103 3.23 5.53 17.13
C LEU A 103 2.93 6.84 16.40
N PHE A 104 1.79 6.90 15.71
CA PHE A 104 1.37 8.08 14.93
C PHE A 104 0.42 8.99 15.70
N ARG A 105 -0.08 8.56 16.85
CA ARG A 105 -1.02 9.30 17.72
C ARG A 105 -2.32 9.66 16.99
N GLU A 106 -2.84 8.72 16.22
CA GLU A 106 -4.01 8.91 15.36
C GLU A 106 -5.02 7.78 15.55
N GLU A 107 -6.31 8.11 15.42
CA GLU A 107 -7.41 7.14 15.38
C GLU A 107 -7.23 6.17 14.21
N MET A 108 -7.61 4.90 14.43
CA MET A 108 -7.39 3.86 13.43
C MET A 108 -8.17 4.14 12.13
N SER A 109 -7.49 3.93 11.01
CA SER A 109 -8.03 3.98 9.66
C SER A 109 -7.19 3.12 8.72
N CYS A 110 -7.69 2.80 7.53
CA CYS A 110 -6.88 2.11 6.49
C CYS A 110 -5.52 2.79 6.24
N ARG A 111 -5.49 4.12 6.20
CA ARG A 111 -4.26 4.93 6.09
C ARG A 111 -3.33 4.72 7.28
N VAL A 112 -3.85 4.82 8.49
CA VAL A 112 -3.05 4.66 9.73
C VAL A 112 -2.54 3.23 9.85
N TRP A 113 -3.34 2.23 9.48
CA TRP A 113 -2.93 0.84 9.43
C TRP A 113 -1.78 0.62 8.44
N VAL A 114 -1.85 1.20 7.23
CA VAL A 114 -0.72 1.15 6.27
C VAL A 114 0.55 1.79 6.87
N LYS A 115 0.44 2.89 7.61
CA LYS A 115 1.59 3.53 8.27
C LYS A 115 2.21 2.65 9.37
N GLU A 116 1.37 2.08 10.24
CA GLU A 116 1.77 1.11 11.27
C GLU A 116 2.42 -0.11 10.64
N ALA A 117 1.87 -0.59 9.53
CA ALA A 117 2.36 -1.75 8.82
C ALA A 117 3.67 -1.47 8.06
N LEU A 118 3.85 -0.28 7.46
CA LEU A 118 5.16 0.16 6.92
C LEU A 118 6.23 0.13 8.01
N TRP A 119 5.93 0.65 9.20
CA TRP A 119 6.85 0.60 10.32
C TRP A 119 7.13 -0.86 10.75
N GLY A 120 6.09 -1.68 10.92
CA GLY A 120 6.24 -3.07 11.33
C GLY A 120 7.04 -3.93 10.34
N LEU A 121 6.84 -3.73 9.03
CA LEU A 121 7.57 -4.44 7.98
C LEU A 121 9.04 -4.02 7.93
N ASP A 122 9.33 -2.73 8.07
CA ASP A 122 10.70 -2.19 8.10
C ASP A 122 11.46 -2.69 9.35
N GLN A 123 10.83 -2.63 10.52
CA GLN A 123 11.43 -3.15 11.76
C GLN A 123 11.57 -4.68 11.76
N GLY A 124 10.69 -5.38 11.04
CA GLY A 124 10.77 -6.82 10.82
C GLY A 124 11.84 -7.22 9.79
N GLY A 125 12.42 -6.26 9.07
CA GLY A 125 13.42 -6.50 8.03
C GLY A 125 12.84 -7.08 6.73
N PHE A 126 11.53 -6.95 6.51
CA PHE A 126 10.87 -7.41 5.28
C PHE A 126 11.00 -6.42 4.12
N ILE A 127 11.16 -5.13 4.44
CA ILE A 127 11.40 -4.04 3.51
C ILE A 127 12.47 -3.12 4.09
N ASP A 128 13.15 -2.35 3.25
CA ASP A 128 14.09 -1.31 3.65
C ASP A 128 13.56 0.08 3.25
N LEU A 129 13.00 0.81 4.21
CA LEU A 129 12.60 2.21 3.99
C LEU A 129 13.78 3.17 4.15
N GLY A 130 14.97 2.68 4.52
CA GLY A 130 16.17 3.44 4.78
C GLY A 130 15.93 4.59 5.75
N ARG A 131 16.27 5.82 5.35
CA ARG A 131 16.03 7.03 6.18
C ARG A 131 14.56 7.31 6.44
N ARG A 132 13.64 6.66 5.70
CA ARG A 132 12.20 6.81 5.87
C ARG A 132 11.62 5.82 6.89
N GLY A 133 12.37 4.83 7.38
CA GLY A 133 11.98 3.81 8.37
C GLY A 133 11.73 4.33 9.79
N ASN A 134 11.31 5.59 9.93
CA ASN A 134 10.94 6.20 11.19
C ASN A 134 9.62 6.95 11.04
N VAL A 135 9.03 7.37 12.17
CA VAL A 135 7.70 8.02 12.19
C VAL A 135 7.63 9.23 11.25
N PHE A 136 8.64 10.11 11.24
CA PHE A 136 8.66 11.28 10.37
C PHE A 136 8.83 10.90 8.89
N GLY A 137 9.66 9.90 8.61
CA GLY A 137 9.87 9.37 7.28
C GLY A 137 8.58 8.79 6.68
N ILE A 138 7.84 8.01 7.47
CA ILE A 138 6.55 7.43 7.06
C ILE A 138 5.48 8.51 6.88
N GLN A 139 5.48 9.57 7.69
CA GLN A 139 4.62 10.74 7.44
C GLN A 139 4.98 11.43 6.10
N GLY A 140 6.25 11.46 5.72
CA GLY A 140 6.68 11.92 4.40
C GLY A 140 6.17 11.01 3.27
N VAL A 141 6.26 9.69 3.44
CA VAL A 141 5.68 8.70 2.51
C VAL A 141 4.18 8.92 2.35
N GLU A 142 3.47 9.18 3.44
CA GLU A 142 2.04 9.49 3.40
C GLU A 142 1.75 10.69 2.49
N MET A 143 2.48 11.79 2.66
CA MET A 143 2.30 12.98 1.81
C MET A 143 2.55 12.69 0.32
N ASP A 144 3.60 11.94 0.02
CA ASP A 144 3.97 11.55 -1.34
C ASP A 144 2.88 10.67 -1.99
N VAL A 145 2.36 9.69 -1.23
CA VAL A 145 1.28 8.79 -1.67
C VAL A 145 0.00 9.58 -1.95
N VAL A 146 -0.42 10.47 -1.04
CA VAL A 146 -1.60 11.33 -1.25
C VAL A 146 -1.45 12.16 -2.51
N ARG A 147 -0.27 12.76 -2.72
CA ARG A 147 0.01 13.57 -3.90
C ARG A 147 -0.08 12.76 -5.18
N ALA A 148 0.46 11.55 -5.21
CA ALA A 148 0.35 10.63 -6.35
C ALA A 148 -1.11 10.27 -6.66
N GLY A 149 -1.89 9.97 -5.62
CA GLY A 149 -3.32 9.69 -5.76
C GLY A 149 -4.11 10.86 -6.36
N LEU A 150 -3.82 12.09 -5.92
CA LEU A 150 -4.43 13.29 -6.47
C LEU A 150 -4.05 13.52 -7.94
N VAL A 151 -2.78 13.32 -8.31
CA VAL A 151 -2.31 13.43 -9.70
C VAL A 151 -3.01 12.39 -10.58
N ALA A 152 -3.04 11.13 -10.15
CA ALA A 152 -3.70 10.05 -10.88
C ALA A 152 -5.22 10.31 -11.03
N MET A 153 -5.89 10.73 -9.95
CA MET A 153 -7.31 11.10 -9.96
C MET A 153 -7.59 12.23 -10.95
N TRP A 154 -6.74 13.27 -10.98
CA TRP A 154 -6.91 14.40 -11.89
C TRP A 154 -6.72 14.01 -13.37
N ARG A 155 -5.78 13.11 -13.66
CA ARG A 155 -5.55 12.61 -15.02
C ARG A 155 -6.60 11.59 -15.48
N GLY A 156 -7.27 10.92 -14.56
CA GLY A 156 -8.26 9.89 -14.86
C GLY A 156 -7.64 8.59 -15.40
N ILE A 157 -6.36 8.34 -15.13
CA ILE A 157 -5.63 7.13 -15.53
C ILE A 157 -4.94 6.49 -14.33
N PHE A 158 -4.77 5.16 -14.39
CA PHE A 158 -4.00 4.43 -13.39
C PHE A 158 -2.51 4.77 -13.49
N GLY A 159 -1.95 5.34 -12.41
CA GLY A 159 -0.54 5.70 -12.33
C GLY A 159 0.28 4.73 -11.48
N VAL A 160 1.47 4.36 -11.95
CA VAL A 160 2.45 3.61 -11.14
C VAL A 160 3.58 4.56 -10.78
N TYR A 161 3.97 4.59 -9.51
CA TYR A 161 4.94 5.53 -8.98
C TYR A 161 6.05 4.81 -8.21
N GLU A 162 7.28 5.33 -8.29
CA GLU A 162 8.46 4.80 -7.61
C GLU A 162 9.29 5.94 -7.02
N TYR A 163 10.04 5.66 -5.94
CA TYR A 163 10.96 6.62 -5.37
C TYR A 163 12.27 6.66 -6.16
N GLU A 164 12.58 7.82 -6.75
CA GLU A 164 13.84 8.08 -7.42
C GLU A 164 14.82 8.76 -6.45
N LEU A 165 16.05 8.22 -6.38
CA LEU A 165 17.08 8.69 -5.46
C LEU A 165 17.34 10.20 -5.64
N GLY A 166 17.11 10.97 -4.59
CA GLY A 166 17.33 12.43 -4.59
C GLY A 166 16.28 13.27 -5.32
N LEU A 167 15.28 12.65 -5.97
CA LEU A 167 14.25 13.35 -6.76
C LEU A 167 12.82 13.16 -6.23
N GLY A 168 12.63 12.25 -5.28
CA GLY A 168 11.32 11.99 -4.67
C GLY A 168 10.50 11.00 -5.49
N LEU A 169 9.17 11.08 -5.40
CA LEU A 169 8.28 10.15 -6.07
C LEU A 169 8.10 10.52 -7.56
N LYS A 170 8.25 9.53 -8.44
CA LYS A 170 8.17 9.67 -9.90
C LYS A 170 7.23 8.63 -10.49
N GLU A 171 6.45 9.04 -11.48
CA GLU A 171 5.59 8.13 -12.24
C GLU A 171 6.42 7.33 -13.25
N VAL A 172 6.19 6.02 -13.31
CA VAL A 172 6.91 5.07 -14.15
C VAL A 172 5.92 4.30 -15.03
N GLY A 173 5.25 5.01 -15.93
CA GLY A 173 4.34 4.42 -16.92
C GLY A 173 3.15 5.27 -17.27
#